data_AF-A0A5C9AK21-F1
#
_entry.id   AF-A0A5C9AK21-F1
#
_cell.length_a   1.000
_cell.length_b   1.000
_cell.length_c   1.000
_cell.angle_alpha   90.00
_cell.angle_beta   90.00
_cell.angle_gamma   90.00
#
_symmetry.space_group_name_H-M   'P 1'
#
loop_
_entity.id
_entity.type
_entity.pdbx_description
1 polymer ?
#
loop_
_entity_poly.entity_id
_entity_poly.type
_entity_poly.pdbx_seq_one_letter_code
_entity_poly.pdbx_strand_id
1 'polypeptide(L)'
;KSSSLTADTTMTWYGHTTAWSLWGNASNTSSNDERSSEKYAAGGRSRFNLTDYDYLFGQASWLTDRYNGYRERDVLTAGYGRQFLNGPVHSFRFEFGPGVRYDKYTDNASETQPLGYASGAYAWQLTDNAKFTQGVSVFGAEDTTLNSESALNVAINEHFGLKVAYNVTWNSEPPESAPEHTDRRTTLSLGYSM
;
A
#
# COMPACT_ATOMS: atom_id res chain seq x y z
N LYS A 1 19.28 21.93 8.15
CA LYS A 1 18.95 21.54 6.76
C LYS A 1 18.32 20.15 6.81
N SER A 2 17.20 19.93 6.12
CA SER A 2 16.60 18.60 5.98
C SER A 2 16.92 18.03 4.60
N SER A 3 17.39 16.78 4.55
CA SER A 3 17.57 16.05 3.30
C SER A 3 16.93 14.68 3.42
N SER A 4 16.16 14.29 2.42
CA SER A 4 15.60 12.95 2.29
C SER A 4 16.15 12.28 1.04
N LEU A 5 16.59 11.05 1.18
CA LEU A 5 16.95 10.16 0.08
C LEU A 5 16.02 8.95 0.14
N THR A 6 15.31 8.69 -0.95
CA THR A 6 14.43 7.52 -1.07
C THR A 6 14.82 6.74 -2.33
N ALA A 7 15.02 5.44 -2.18
CA ALA A 7 15.20 4.50 -3.27
C ALA A 7 14.06 3.48 -3.25
N ASP A 8 13.29 3.42 -4.33
CA ASP A 8 12.19 2.48 -4.54
C ASP A 8 12.53 1.55 -5.69
N THR A 9 12.27 0.26 -5.53
CA THR A 9 12.42 -0.74 -6.58
C THR A 9 11.21 -1.65 -6.55
N THR A 10 10.58 -1.84 -7.72
CA THR A 10 9.49 -2.80 -7.90
C THR A 10 9.78 -3.63 -9.13
N MET A 11 9.77 -4.95 -8.98
CA MET A 11 10.02 -5.90 -10.06
C MET A 11 8.84 -6.85 -10.13
N THR A 12 8.17 -6.91 -11.29
CA THR A 12 7.00 -7.78 -11.51
C THR A 12 7.23 -8.70 -12.69
N TRP A 13 7.04 -9.99 -12.48
CA TRP A 13 7.07 -11.04 -13.49
C TRP A 13 5.65 -11.54 -13.75
N TYR A 14 5.25 -11.53 -15.01
CA TYR A 14 3.95 -12.05 -15.47
C TYR A 14 4.16 -13.38 -16.19
N GLY A 15 3.60 -14.45 -15.64
CA GLY A 15 3.41 -15.73 -16.31
C GLY A 15 2.00 -15.85 -16.89
N HIS A 16 1.69 -17.01 -17.48
CA HIS A 16 0.37 -17.27 -18.07
C HIS A 16 -0.77 -17.21 -17.04
N THR A 17 -0.59 -17.83 -15.87
CA THR A 17 -1.58 -17.87 -14.79
C THR A 17 -1.05 -17.32 -13.47
N THR A 18 0.24 -17.00 -13.39
CA THR A 18 0.87 -16.51 -12.17
C THR A 18 1.48 -15.14 -12.37
N ALA A 19 1.48 -14.31 -11.33
CA ALA A 19 2.24 -13.08 -11.30
C ALA A 19 2.99 -13.00 -9.98
N TRP A 20 4.25 -12.58 -10.05
CA TRP A 20 5.12 -12.40 -8.90
C TRP A 20 5.60 -10.97 -8.90
N SER A 21 5.46 -10.27 -7.78
CA SER A 21 5.95 -8.92 -7.59
C SER A 21 6.85 -8.88 -6.37
N LEU A 22 8.03 -8.32 -6.51
CA LEU A 22 8.92 -8.00 -5.41
C LEU A 22 9.09 -6.49 -5.35
N TRP A 23 9.05 -5.92 -4.16
CA TRP A 23 9.33 -4.50 -3.96
C TRP A 23 10.28 -4.28 -2.79
N GLY A 24 11.06 -3.21 -2.90
CA GLY A 24 11.98 -2.75 -1.88
C GLY A 24 11.97 -1.22 -1.82
N ASN A 25 11.93 -0.68 -0.62
CA ASN A 25 12.08 0.74 -0.34
C ASN A 25 13.19 0.94 0.70
N ALA A 26 14.06 1.89 0.45
CA ALA A 26 15.02 2.38 1.42
C ALA A 26 14.88 3.90 1.46
N SER A 27 14.44 4.44 2.59
CA SER A 27 14.35 5.89 2.79
C SER A 27 15.14 6.34 4.01
N ASN A 28 15.87 7.43 3.82
CA ASN A 28 16.71 8.02 4.84
C ASN A 28 16.42 9.52 4.90
N THR A 29 15.96 10.00 6.05
CA THR A 29 15.77 11.42 6.30
C THR A 29 16.72 11.88 7.39
N SER A 30 17.43 12.97 7.11
CA SER A 30 18.28 13.66 8.08
C SER A 30 17.79 15.08 8.27
N SER A 31 17.85 15.58 9.50
CA SER A 31 17.54 16.95 9.86
C SER A 31 18.63 17.47 10.80
N ASN A 32 19.26 18.59 10.42
CA ASN A 32 20.34 19.23 11.19
C ASN A 32 21.53 18.30 11.53
N ASP A 33 22.06 17.60 10.53
CA ASP A 33 23.21 16.67 10.66
C ASP A 33 22.98 15.47 11.60
N GLU A 34 21.77 15.30 12.14
CA GLU A 34 21.33 14.09 12.82
C GLU A 34 20.37 13.28 11.94
N ARG A 35 20.51 11.95 12.00
CA ARG A 35 19.68 11.00 11.27
C ARG A 35 18.33 10.88 11.99
N SER A 36 17.27 11.41 11.39
CA SER A 36 15.95 11.55 12.02
C SER A 36 15.01 10.39 11.70
N SER A 37 15.15 9.74 10.53
CA SER A 37 14.37 8.54 10.20
C SER A 37 15.13 7.67 9.18
N GLU A 38 15.22 6.38 9.48
CA GLU A 38 15.79 5.35 8.62
C GLU A 38 14.76 4.23 8.50
N LYS A 39 14.18 4.11 7.31
CA LYS A 39 13.11 3.17 7.00
C LYS A 39 13.53 2.26 5.86
N TYR A 40 13.46 0.95 6.09
CA TYR A 40 13.63 -0.05 5.06
C TYR A 40 12.38 -0.89 4.97
N ALA A 41 11.83 -1.06 3.77
CA ALA A 41 10.74 -1.96 3.49
C ALA A 41 11.15 -2.94 2.40
N ALA A 42 10.77 -4.19 2.54
CA ALA A 42 10.87 -5.18 1.48
C ALA A 42 9.59 -6.02 1.48
N GLY A 43 9.17 -6.49 0.32
CA GLY A 43 8.01 -7.34 0.24
C GLY A 43 7.94 -8.12 -1.04
N GLY A 44 7.13 -9.17 -0.99
CA GLY A 44 6.81 -10.00 -2.13
C GLY A 44 5.33 -10.29 -2.16
N ARG A 45 4.77 -10.32 -3.36
CA ARG A 45 3.41 -10.75 -3.63
C ARG A 45 3.42 -11.80 -4.73
N SER A 46 2.76 -12.91 -4.46
CA SER A 46 2.39 -13.90 -5.45
C SER A 46 0.91 -13.77 -5.74
N ARG A 47 0.55 -13.96 -7.01
CA ARG A 47 -0.82 -14.03 -7.47
C ARG A 47 -0.96 -15.23 -8.38
N PHE A 48 -1.99 -16.03 -8.14
CA PHE A 48 -2.34 -17.20 -8.92
C PHE A 48 -3.75 -17.03 -9.46
N ASN A 49 -3.88 -16.73 -10.76
CA ASN A 49 -5.15 -16.63 -11.44
C ASN A 49 -5.74 -18.03 -11.66
N LEU A 50 -6.87 -18.30 -11.02
CA LEU A 50 -7.65 -19.52 -11.19
C LEU A 50 -8.51 -19.42 -12.45
N THR A 51 -9.08 -18.24 -12.68
CA THR A 51 -9.90 -17.89 -13.86
C THR A 51 -9.54 -16.46 -14.29
N ASP A 52 -10.25 -15.94 -15.30
CA ASP A 52 -10.12 -14.54 -15.72
C ASP A 52 -10.59 -13.53 -14.65
N TYR A 53 -11.38 -13.99 -13.66
CA TYR A 53 -11.99 -13.17 -12.62
C TYR A 53 -11.48 -13.51 -11.23
N ASP A 54 -11.11 -14.77 -11.00
CA ASP A 54 -10.81 -15.32 -9.69
C ASP A 54 -9.31 -15.61 -9.56
N TYR A 55 -8.73 -15.20 -8.44
CA TYR A 55 -7.32 -15.44 -8.18
C TYR A 55 -7.05 -15.56 -6.70
N LEU A 56 -6.02 -16.32 -6.36
CA LEU A 56 -5.44 -16.34 -5.03
C LEU A 56 -4.26 -15.40 -4.97
N PHE A 57 -4.03 -14.80 -3.81
CA PHE A 57 -2.83 -14.00 -3.58
C PHE A 57 -2.18 -14.42 -2.27
N GLY A 58 -0.85 -14.33 -2.25
CA GLY A 58 -0.06 -14.34 -1.03
C GLY A 58 0.83 -13.11 -1.04
N GLN A 59 0.98 -12.45 0.09
CA GLN A 59 1.83 -11.28 0.25
C GLN A 59 2.57 -11.37 1.57
N ALA A 60 3.88 -11.15 1.52
CA ALA A 60 4.73 -10.99 2.68
C ALA A 60 5.40 -9.62 2.57
N SER A 61 5.44 -8.86 3.66
CA SER A 61 6.15 -7.60 3.71
C SER A 61 6.82 -7.44 5.06
N TRP A 62 8.07 -7.04 5.02
CA TRP A 62 8.92 -6.69 6.15
C TRP A 62 9.18 -5.19 6.11
N LEU A 63 9.01 -4.54 7.24
CA LEU A 63 9.28 -3.12 7.43
C LEU A 63 10.10 -2.93 8.70
N THR A 64 11.20 -2.18 8.61
CA THR A 64 11.92 -1.69 9.79
C THR A 64 11.96 -0.18 9.75
N ASP A 65 11.63 0.47 10.87
CA ASP A 65 11.67 1.91 11.04
C ASP A 65 12.35 2.23 12.38
N ARG A 66 13.63 2.63 12.35
CA ARG A 66 14.43 2.70 13.58
C ARG A 66 14.05 3.82 14.54
N TYR A 67 13.19 4.76 14.14
CA TYR A 67 12.97 6.01 14.89
C TYR A 67 11.51 6.26 15.31
N ASN A 68 10.58 5.37 14.95
CA ASN A 68 9.15 5.62 15.10
C ASN A 68 8.43 4.57 15.97
N GLY A 69 8.99 4.26 17.15
CA GLY A 69 8.38 3.38 18.17
C GLY A 69 8.41 1.86 17.88
N TYR A 70 8.36 1.47 16.60
CA TYR A 70 8.39 0.09 16.13
C TYR A 70 9.74 -0.25 15.52
N ARG A 71 10.45 -1.26 16.05
CA ARG A 71 11.74 -1.68 15.49
C ARG A 71 11.58 -2.47 14.19
N GLU A 72 10.52 -3.28 14.10
CA GLU A 72 10.28 -4.21 13.00
C GLU A 72 8.79 -4.56 12.91
N ARG A 73 8.26 -4.68 11.70
CA ARG A 73 6.89 -5.09 11.39
C ARG A 73 6.90 -6.04 10.21
N ASP A 74 6.52 -7.28 10.47
CA ASP A 74 6.27 -8.30 9.47
C ASP A 74 4.77 -8.46 9.26
N VAL A 75 4.35 -8.49 8.01
CA VAL A 75 2.96 -8.74 7.64
C VAL A 75 2.94 -9.83 6.59
N LEU A 76 2.25 -10.92 6.90
CA LEU A 76 1.97 -12.00 5.98
C LEU A 76 0.47 -12.06 5.76
N THR A 77 0.00 -11.90 4.54
CA THR A 77 -1.41 -12.03 4.16
C THR A 77 -1.55 -13.04 3.04
N ALA A 78 -2.61 -13.82 3.07
CA ALA A 78 -2.97 -14.70 1.96
C ALA A 78 -4.47 -14.74 1.84
N GLY A 79 -4.98 -14.81 0.62
CA GLY A 79 -6.41 -14.70 0.42
C GLY A 79 -6.85 -14.96 -1.00
N TYR A 80 -8.13 -14.69 -1.19
CA TYR A 80 -8.80 -14.80 -2.46
C TYR A 80 -9.24 -13.42 -2.92
N GLY A 81 -9.06 -13.17 -4.20
CA GLY A 81 -9.49 -11.97 -4.87
C GLY A 81 -10.39 -12.31 -6.04
N ARG A 82 -11.40 -11.48 -6.23
CA ARG A 82 -12.32 -11.55 -7.35
C ARG A 82 -12.41 -10.21 -8.05
N GLN A 83 -12.33 -10.26 -9.37
CA GLN A 83 -12.64 -9.16 -10.25
C GLN A 83 -14.11 -9.26 -10.64
N PHE A 84 -14.92 -8.37 -10.08
CA PHE A 84 -16.36 -8.30 -10.34
C PHE A 84 -16.67 -7.57 -11.65
N LEU A 85 -15.92 -6.51 -11.93
CA LEU A 85 -16.02 -5.77 -13.19
C LEU A 85 -14.65 -5.77 -13.88
N ASN A 86 -14.64 -6.16 -15.15
CA ASN A 86 -13.47 -6.16 -16.02
C ASN A 86 -13.83 -5.53 -17.38
N GLY A 87 -14.41 -4.34 -17.35
CA GLY A 87 -14.76 -3.58 -18.54
C GLY A 87 -13.73 -2.51 -18.87
N PRO A 88 -13.72 -1.97 -20.11
CA PRO A 88 -12.83 -0.87 -20.49
C PRO A 88 -13.14 0.43 -19.72
N VAL A 89 -14.39 0.61 -19.30
CA VAL A 89 -14.84 1.81 -18.56
C VAL A 89 -14.82 1.60 -17.05
N HIS A 90 -15.26 0.43 -16.57
CA HIS A 90 -15.38 0.13 -15.15
C HIS A 90 -14.63 -1.15 -14.79
N SER A 91 -13.77 -1.04 -13.78
CA SER A 91 -13.08 -2.18 -13.18
C SER A 91 -13.31 -2.17 -11.68
N PHE A 92 -13.72 -3.31 -11.13
CA PHE A 92 -13.92 -3.47 -9.70
C PHE A 92 -13.32 -4.80 -9.28
N ARG A 93 -12.42 -4.71 -8.31
CA ARG A 93 -11.74 -5.84 -7.71
C ARG A 93 -11.99 -5.81 -6.22
N PHE A 94 -12.26 -6.97 -5.67
CA PHE A 94 -12.33 -7.17 -4.24
C PHE A 94 -11.35 -8.26 -3.85
N GLU A 95 -10.73 -8.11 -2.69
CA GLU A 95 -9.84 -9.10 -2.10
C GLU A 95 -10.16 -9.24 -0.64
N PHE A 96 -10.07 -10.45 -0.13
CA PHE A 96 -10.13 -10.68 1.29
C PHE A 96 -9.29 -11.90 1.64
N GLY A 97 -8.78 -11.92 2.87
CA GLY A 97 -7.99 -13.04 3.33
C GLY A 97 -7.49 -12.86 4.76
N PRO A 98 -7.18 -13.96 5.44
CA PRO A 98 -6.45 -13.89 6.69
C PRO A 98 -5.00 -13.48 6.47
N GLY A 99 -4.38 -13.05 7.55
CA GLY A 99 -2.99 -12.73 7.65
C GLY A 99 -2.55 -12.76 9.10
N VAL A 100 -1.28 -12.47 9.29
CA VAL A 100 -0.67 -12.31 10.60
C VAL A 100 0.26 -11.11 10.52
N ARG A 101 0.18 -10.27 11.55
CA ARG A 101 1.10 -9.16 11.78
C ARG A 101 1.99 -9.54 12.96
N TYR A 102 3.29 -9.38 12.80
CA TYR A 102 4.27 -9.53 13.85
C TYR A 102 4.99 -8.20 14.04
N ASP A 103 4.77 -7.59 15.19
CA ASP A 103 5.34 -6.31 15.55
C ASP A 103 6.38 -6.49 16.65
N LYS A 104 7.57 -5.94 16.43
CA LYS A 104 8.65 -5.90 17.42
C LYS A 104 8.88 -4.46 17.86
N TYR A 105 8.62 -4.21 19.12
CA TYR A 105 8.78 -2.89 19.72
C TYR A 105 10.23 -2.64 20.15
N THR A 106 10.55 -1.37 20.41
CA THR A 106 11.91 -0.94 20.79
C THR A 106 12.36 -1.55 22.12
N ASP A 107 11.42 -1.89 23.02
CA ASP A 107 11.66 -2.51 24.33
C ASP A 107 11.82 -4.05 24.28
N ASN A 108 12.08 -4.63 23.10
CA ASN A 108 12.12 -6.07 22.84
C ASN A 108 10.81 -6.84 23.09
N ALA A 109 9.71 -6.17 23.41
CA ALA A 109 8.38 -6.77 23.35
C ALA A 109 8.06 -7.15 21.90
N SER A 110 7.48 -8.34 21.71
CA SER A 110 7.01 -8.79 20.41
C SER A 110 5.56 -9.23 20.51
N GLU A 111 4.77 -8.84 19.53
CA GLU A 111 3.35 -9.07 19.50
C GLU A 111 2.96 -9.69 18.16
N THR A 112 2.37 -10.88 18.21
CA THR A 112 1.86 -11.58 17.04
C THR A 112 0.35 -11.50 17.08
N GLN A 113 -0.25 -10.84 16.09
CA GLN A 113 -1.69 -10.67 16.02
C GLN A 113 -2.24 -11.26 14.71
N PRO A 114 -3.37 -11.98 14.78
CA PRO A 114 -4.10 -12.34 13.57
C PRO A 114 -4.62 -11.07 12.90
N LEU A 115 -4.63 -11.08 11.58
CA LEU A 115 -4.99 -9.94 10.73
C LEU A 115 -6.05 -10.38 9.73
N GLY A 116 -7.21 -9.75 9.74
CA GLY A 116 -8.17 -9.83 8.64
C GLY A 116 -7.85 -8.75 7.62
N TYR A 117 -7.57 -9.13 6.38
CA TYR A 117 -7.42 -8.21 5.27
C TYR A 117 -8.65 -8.25 4.38
N ALA A 118 -9.20 -7.08 4.07
CA ALA A 118 -10.19 -6.91 3.01
C ALA A 118 -9.85 -5.64 2.23
N SER A 119 -10.00 -5.67 0.91
CA SER A 119 -9.81 -4.49 0.08
C SER A 119 -10.75 -4.49 -1.12
N GLY A 120 -11.22 -3.30 -1.48
CA GLY A 120 -11.97 -3.03 -2.69
C GLY A 120 -11.24 -1.97 -3.50
N ALA A 121 -10.98 -2.26 -4.77
CA ALA A 121 -10.39 -1.31 -5.71
C ALA A 121 -11.35 -1.12 -6.88
N TYR A 122 -11.92 0.07 -6.97
CA TYR A 122 -12.76 0.51 -8.06
C TYR A 122 -11.99 1.48 -8.95
N ALA A 123 -12.08 1.29 -10.26
CA ALA A 123 -11.51 2.18 -11.25
C ALA A 123 -12.58 2.49 -12.30
N TRP A 124 -12.71 3.78 -12.61
CA TRP A 124 -13.64 4.30 -13.60
C TRP A 124 -12.90 5.21 -14.57
N GLN A 125 -12.90 4.81 -15.84
CA GLN A 125 -12.48 5.66 -16.95
C GLN A 125 -13.58 6.70 -17.22
N LEU A 126 -13.35 7.95 -16.82
CA LEU A 126 -14.30 9.05 -17.01
C LEU A 126 -14.32 9.53 -18.46
N THR A 127 -13.13 9.66 -19.04
CA THR A 127 -12.87 10.10 -20.43
C THR A 127 -11.62 9.38 -20.92
N ASP A 128 -11.25 9.51 -22.19
CA ASP A 128 -10.04 8.85 -22.73
C ASP A 128 -8.75 9.26 -22.00
N ASN A 129 -8.74 10.44 -21.37
CA ASN A 129 -7.60 11.00 -20.67
C ASN A 129 -7.78 11.10 -19.14
N ALA A 130 -8.94 10.76 -18.57
CA ALA A 130 -9.17 10.85 -17.13
C ALA A 130 -9.67 9.54 -16.54
N LYS A 131 -8.99 9.08 -15.48
CA LYS A 131 -9.31 7.86 -14.75
C LYS A 131 -9.42 8.14 -13.27
N PHE A 132 -10.61 7.89 -12.73
CA PHE A 132 -10.86 7.90 -11.31
C PHE A 132 -10.59 6.52 -10.71
N THR A 133 -9.97 6.47 -9.54
CA THR A 133 -9.71 5.24 -8.78
C THR A 133 -10.08 5.46 -7.34
N GLN A 134 -10.84 4.53 -6.77
CA GLN A 134 -11.20 4.47 -5.36
C GLN A 134 -10.71 3.14 -4.80
N GLY A 135 -9.70 3.18 -3.95
CA GLY A 135 -9.24 2.05 -3.16
C GLY A 135 -9.76 2.17 -1.74
N VAL A 136 -10.29 1.10 -1.17
CA VAL A 136 -10.54 0.98 0.27
C VAL A 136 -9.88 -0.31 0.72
N SER A 137 -9.13 -0.27 1.81
CA SER A 137 -8.59 -1.47 2.46
C SER A 137 -8.84 -1.39 3.96
N VAL A 138 -9.12 -2.54 4.54
CA VAL A 138 -9.39 -2.72 5.96
C VAL A 138 -8.48 -3.83 6.45
N PHE A 139 -7.75 -3.51 7.51
CA PHE A 139 -6.91 -4.41 8.26
C PHE A 139 -7.52 -4.51 9.65
N GLY A 140 -8.16 -5.63 9.96
CA GLY A 140 -8.74 -5.89 11.28
C GLY A 140 -7.84 -6.82 12.07
N ALA A 141 -7.12 -6.31 13.07
CA ALA A 141 -6.45 -7.10 14.10
C ALA A 141 -7.14 -6.80 15.45
N GLU A 142 -6.39 -6.71 16.54
CA GLU A 142 -6.89 -6.07 17.77
C GLU A 142 -7.22 -4.59 17.51
N ASP A 143 -6.42 -3.93 16.66
CA ASP A 143 -6.71 -2.60 16.11
C ASP A 143 -7.26 -2.71 14.69
N THR A 144 -8.22 -1.86 14.35
CA THR A 144 -8.73 -1.74 12.99
C THR A 144 -8.09 -0.55 12.29
N THR A 145 -7.38 -0.81 11.19
CA THR A 145 -6.89 0.22 10.27
C THR A 145 -7.70 0.21 8.98
N LEU A 146 -8.33 1.34 8.67
CA LEU A 146 -9.04 1.56 7.42
C LEU A 146 -8.27 2.58 6.59
N ASN A 147 -7.89 2.19 5.37
CA ASN A 147 -7.30 3.10 4.39
C ASN A 147 -8.29 3.30 3.24
N SER A 148 -8.48 4.55 2.85
CA SER A 148 -9.26 4.95 1.68
C SER A 148 -8.40 5.85 0.81
N GLU A 149 -8.16 5.47 -0.44
CA GLU A 149 -7.49 6.29 -1.44
C GLU A 149 -8.49 6.65 -2.54
N SER A 150 -8.75 7.94 -2.70
CA SER A 150 -9.46 8.51 -3.85
C SER A 150 -8.44 9.19 -4.74
N ALA A 151 -8.21 8.70 -5.95
CA ALA A 151 -7.29 9.33 -6.88
C ALA A 151 -7.92 9.61 -8.24
N LEU A 152 -7.60 10.78 -8.79
CA LEU A 152 -7.91 11.19 -10.14
C LEU A 152 -6.61 11.28 -10.92
N ASN A 153 -6.48 10.44 -11.94
CA ASN A 153 -5.35 10.43 -12.85
C ASN A 153 -5.80 11.08 -14.16
N VAL A 154 -5.09 12.12 -14.60
CA VAL A 154 -5.36 12.84 -15.84
C VAL A 154 -4.11 12.80 -16.71
N ALA A 155 -4.21 12.16 -17.87
CA ALA A 155 -3.22 12.29 -18.93
C ALA A 155 -3.38 13.67 -19.58
N ILE A 156 -2.43 14.57 -19.35
CA ILE A 156 -2.44 15.90 -19.95
C ILE A 156 -2.06 15.76 -21.43
N ASN A 157 -1.05 14.96 -21.73
CA ASN A 157 -0.63 14.57 -23.07
C ASN A 157 0.12 13.21 -23.01
N GLU A 158 0.72 12.79 -24.11
CA GLU A 158 1.47 11.52 -24.21
C GLU A 158 2.65 11.45 -23.23
N HIS A 159 3.17 12.60 -22.80
CA HIS A 159 4.35 12.69 -21.95
C HIS A 159 4.06 13.10 -20.51
N PHE A 160 2.94 13.77 -20.23
CA PHE A 160 2.65 14.34 -18.91
C PHE A 160 1.37 13.76 -18.34
N GLY A 161 1.48 13.21 -17.13
CA GLY A 161 0.35 12.72 -16.35
C GLY A 161 0.28 13.44 -15.00
N LEU A 162 -0.92 13.88 -14.62
CA LEU A 162 -1.21 14.41 -13.30
C LEU A 162 -1.97 13.36 -12.49
N LYS A 163 -1.51 13.07 -11.27
CA LYS A 163 -2.24 12.28 -10.28
C LYS A 163 -2.56 13.16 -9.08
N VAL A 164 -3.86 13.36 -8.82
CA VAL A 164 -4.36 13.95 -7.58
C VAL A 164 -4.87 12.82 -6.72
N ALA A 165 -4.32 12.59 -5.54
CA ALA A 165 -4.73 11.52 -4.63
C ALA A 165 -5.08 12.08 -3.25
N TYR A 166 -6.23 11.68 -2.74
CA TYR A 166 -6.70 11.97 -1.39
C TYR A 166 -6.72 10.66 -0.61
N ASN A 167 -5.80 10.54 0.32
CA ASN A 167 -5.62 9.37 1.17
C ASN A 167 -6.16 9.68 2.56
N VAL A 168 -7.00 8.79 3.07
CA VAL A 168 -7.53 8.84 4.43
C VAL A 168 -7.18 7.53 5.11
N THR A 169 -6.40 7.61 6.18
CA THR A 169 -6.06 6.47 7.02
C THR A 169 -6.68 6.69 8.38
N TRP A 170 -7.62 5.84 8.75
CA TRP A 170 -8.22 5.81 10.07
C TRP A 170 -7.67 4.61 10.84
N ASN A 171 -7.22 4.82 12.06
CA ASN A 171 -6.80 3.75 12.95
C ASN A 171 -7.59 3.83 14.26
N SER A 172 -8.16 2.70 14.68
CA SER A 172 -8.91 2.61 15.93
C SER A 172 -8.01 2.89 17.12
N GLU A 173 -6.79 2.33 17.12
CA GLU A 173 -5.83 2.45 18.21
C GLU A 173 -4.47 2.90 17.62
N PRO A 174 -4.31 4.20 17.34
CA PRO A 174 -3.04 4.71 16.88
C PRO A 174 -2.03 4.74 18.05
N PRO A 175 -0.72 4.65 17.79
CA PRO A 175 0.29 4.77 18.83
C PRO A 175 0.14 6.12 19.57
N GLU A 176 0.48 6.16 20.87
CA GLU A 176 0.29 7.36 21.73
C GLU A 176 0.96 8.64 21.18
N SER A 177 1.96 8.49 20.33
CA SER A 177 2.63 9.60 19.64
C SER A 177 1.81 10.23 18.51
N ALA A 178 0.68 9.64 18.11
CA ALA A 178 -0.15 10.14 17.03
C ALA A 178 -1.12 11.24 17.52
N PRO A 179 -1.17 12.41 16.85
CA PRO A 179 -2.03 13.51 17.30
C PRO A 179 -3.53 13.26 17.07
N GLU A 180 -3.90 12.41 16.10
CA GLU A 180 -5.29 12.10 15.76
C GLU A 180 -5.43 10.63 15.30
N HIS A 181 -6.64 10.07 15.46
CA HIS A 181 -7.00 8.75 14.95
C HIS A 181 -7.18 8.70 13.41
N THR A 182 -7.27 9.87 12.76
CA THR A 182 -7.47 9.97 11.31
C THR A 182 -6.39 10.82 10.67
N ASP A 183 -5.55 10.21 9.85
CA ASP A 183 -4.62 10.93 8.97
C ASP A 183 -5.30 11.19 7.62
N ARG A 184 -5.19 12.43 7.13
CA ARG A 184 -5.73 12.87 5.84
C ARG A 184 -4.60 13.50 5.04
N ARG A 185 -4.24 12.87 3.94
CA ARG A 185 -3.15 13.30 3.08
C ARG A 185 -3.63 13.55 1.65
N THR A 186 -3.48 14.80 1.22
CA THR A 186 -3.65 15.16 -0.20
C THR A 186 -2.28 15.16 -0.88
N THR A 187 -2.16 14.41 -1.96
CA THR A 187 -0.94 14.30 -2.75
C THR A 187 -1.22 14.75 -4.17
N LEU A 188 -0.37 15.65 -4.68
CA LEU A 188 -0.38 16.08 -6.07
C LEU A 188 0.93 15.64 -6.70
N SER A 189 0.87 14.77 -7.70
CA SER A 189 2.04 14.24 -8.40
C SER A 189 1.95 14.56 -9.88
N LEU A 190 3.02 15.12 -10.43
CA LEU A 190 3.20 15.31 -11.86
C LEU A 190 4.25 14.31 -12.35
N GLY A 191 3.83 13.37 -13.19
CA GLY A 191 4.69 12.38 -13.82
C GLY A 191 5.02 12.80 -15.25
N TYR A 192 6.25 12.50 -15.66
CA TYR A 192 6.71 12.63 -17.03
C TYR A 192 7.12 11.26 -17.57
N SER A 193 6.57 10.87 -18.72
CA SER A 193 6.96 9.69 -19.49
C SER A 193 7.65 10.14 -20.77
N MET A 194 8.85 9.60 -21.01
CA MET A 194 9.56 9.78 -22.29
C MET A 194 8.90 8.97 -23.40
#